data_AF-A0A0B4U7X6-F1
#
_entry.id   AF-A0A0B4U7X6-F1
#
_cell.length_a   1.000
_cell.length_b   1.000
_cell.length_c   1.000
_cell.angle_alpha   90.00
_cell.angle_beta   90.00
_cell.angle_gamma   90.00
#
_symmetry.space_group_name_H-M   'P 1'
#
loop_
_entity.id
_entity.type
_entity.pdbx_description
1 polymer ?
#
loop_
_entity_poly.entity_id
_entity_poly.type
_entity_poly.pdbx_seq_one_letter_code
_entity_poly.pdbx_strand_id
1 'polypeptide(L)'
;FMEALQFYALLFESLEAVHMNMETIEMIEKFVMAPRICNVVEAAYRRHREGENLPNWRSMFQASGFTPMMMSNFTHKQAESLSRSRQQRFGFCFEAVKKQQEQILLLGWQRQILVSVSAWIVNNVV
;
A
#
# COMPACT_ATOMS: atom_id res chain seq x y z
N PHE A 1 9.23 13.30 -2.88
CA PHE A 1 8.30 13.95 -3.83
C PHE A 1 8.03 13.06 -5.04
N MET A 2 9.05 12.70 -5.83
CA MET A 2 8.88 11.87 -7.05
C MET A 2 8.13 10.54 -6.82
N GLU A 3 8.48 9.79 -5.78
CA GLU A 3 7.79 8.52 -5.46
C GLU A 3 6.29 8.73 -5.17
N ALA A 4 5.95 9.81 -4.45
CA ALA A 4 4.55 10.13 -4.16
C ALA A 4 3.79 10.55 -5.43
N LEU A 5 4.41 11.35 -6.30
CA LEU A 5 3.83 11.74 -7.58
C LEU A 5 3.55 10.51 -8.45
N GLN A 6 4.53 9.60 -8.57
CA GLN A 6 4.38 8.35 -9.32
C GLN A 6 3.27 7.47 -8.73
N PHE A 7 3.23 7.33 -7.40
CA PHE A 7 2.18 6.58 -6.72
C PHE A 7 0.79 7.16 -6.98
N TYR A 8 0.60 8.46 -6.83
CA TYR A 8 -0.70 9.08 -7.04
C TYR A 8 -1.11 9.02 -8.52
N ALA A 9 -0.20 9.29 -9.47
CA ALA A 9 -0.50 9.14 -10.89
C ALA A 9 -1.04 7.73 -11.21
N LEU A 10 -0.36 6.70 -10.73
CA LEU A 10 -0.81 5.31 -10.89
C LEU A 10 -2.18 5.05 -10.23
N LEU A 11 -2.42 5.65 -9.07
CA LEU A 11 -3.68 5.49 -8.34
C LEU A 11 -4.85 6.16 -9.07
N PHE A 12 -4.65 7.36 -9.63
CA PHE A 12 -5.64 8.05 -10.45
C PHE A 12 -5.97 7.27 -11.73
N GLU A 13 -4.95 6.80 -12.47
CA GLU A 13 -5.15 5.94 -13.64
C GLU A 13 -5.94 4.65 -13.29
N SER A 14 -5.64 4.06 -12.12
CA SER A 14 -6.36 2.89 -11.63
C SER A 14 -7.82 3.17 -11.28
N LEU A 15 -8.15 4.40 -10.86
CA LEU A 15 -9.51 4.81 -10.49
C LEU A 15 -10.37 5.02 -11.73
N GLU A 16 -9.84 5.67 -12.75
CA GLU A 16 -10.50 5.85 -14.06
C GLU A 16 -10.87 4.51 -14.69
N ALA A 17 -10.01 3.49 -14.53
CA ALA A 17 -10.25 2.15 -15.06
C ALA A 17 -11.47 1.44 -14.44
N VAL A 18 -11.95 1.84 -13.26
CA VAL A 18 -13.05 1.14 -12.55
C VAL A 18 -14.45 1.48 -13.10
N HIS A 19 -14.56 2.41 -14.06
CA HIS A 19 -15.84 2.80 -14.69
C HIS A 19 -16.93 3.16 -13.64
N MET A 20 -16.52 3.84 -12.56
CA MET A 20 -17.46 4.39 -11.57
C MET A 20 -18.17 5.62 -12.13
N ASN A 21 -19.24 6.07 -11.47
CA ASN A 21 -19.85 7.34 -11.84
C ASN A 21 -18.89 8.51 -11.53
N MET A 22 -18.98 9.57 -12.33
CA MET A 22 -18.07 10.72 -12.22
C MET A 22 -18.15 11.39 -10.84
N GLU A 23 -19.36 11.49 -10.28
CA GLU A 23 -19.59 12.10 -8.96
C GLU A 23 -18.83 11.36 -7.84
N THR A 24 -18.81 10.02 -7.86
CA THR A 24 -18.07 9.22 -6.87
C THR A 24 -16.57 9.38 -7.05
N ILE A 25 -16.09 9.44 -8.30
CA ILE A 25 -14.69 9.71 -8.60
C ILE A 25 -14.30 11.07 -8.02
N GLU A 26 -15.03 12.13 -8.35
CA GLU A 26 -14.79 13.48 -7.82
C GLU A 26 -14.82 13.53 -6.30
N MET A 27 -15.75 12.81 -5.65
CA MET A 27 -15.79 12.71 -4.19
C MET A 27 -14.54 12.02 -3.62
N ILE A 28 -14.08 10.92 -4.23
CA ILE A 28 -12.86 10.22 -3.81
C ILE A 28 -11.63 11.13 -3.99
N GLU A 29 -11.50 11.77 -5.15
CA GLU A 29 -10.37 12.65 -5.44
C GLU A 29 -10.32 13.84 -4.47
N LYS A 30 -11.46 14.50 -4.26
CA LYS A 30 -11.57 15.70 -3.42
C LYS A 30 -11.44 15.41 -1.94
N PHE A 31 -12.11 14.37 -1.44
CA PHE A 31 -12.23 14.14 0.01
C PHE A 31 -11.29 13.06 0.54
N VAL A 32 -10.77 12.17 -0.31
CA VAL A 32 -9.82 11.12 0.11
C VAL A 32 -8.41 11.40 -0.39
N MET A 33 -8.23 11.71 -1.69
CA MET A 33 -6.90 11.85 -2.27
C MET A 33 -6.25 13.19 -1.95
N ALA A 34 -6.95 14.31 -2.19
CA ALA A 34 -6.38 15.65 -2.01
C ALA A 34 -5.82 15.88 -0.58
N PRO A 35 -6.52 15.54 0.52
CA PRO A 35 -5.96 15.68 1.86
C PRO A 35 -4.71 14.83 2.11
N ARG A 36 -4.68 13.60 1.55
CA ARG A 36 -3.52 12.71 1.67
C ARG A 36 -2.33 13.20 0.87
N ILE A 37 -2.55 13.79 -0.31
CA ILE A 37 -1.50 14.42 -1.11
C ILE A 37 -0.91 15.60 -0.34
N CYS A 38 -1.74 16.49 0.22
CA CYS A 38 -1.27 17.61 1.05
C CYS A 38 -0.40 17.12 2.21
N ASN A 39 -0.86 16.12 2.98
CA ASN A 39 -0.11 15.56 4.09
C ASN A 39 1.24 14.98 3.66
N VAL A 40 1.29 14.26 2.53
CA VAL A 40 2.54 13.68 2.02
C VAL A 40 3.52 14.76 1.55
N VAL A 41 3.02 15.82 0.91
CA VAL A 41 3.85 16.95 0.46
C VAL A 41 4.39 17.73 1.66
N GLU A 42 3.54 18.02 2.66
CA GLU A 42 3.96 18.67 3.90
C GLU A 42 5.00 17.84 4.66
N ALA A 43 4.77 16.53 4.80
CA ALA A 43 5.74 15.65 5.43
C ALA A 43 7.06 15.59 4.62
N ALA A 44 7.01 15.58 3.28
CA ALA A 44 8.23 15.63 2.47
C ALA A 44 8.98 16.97 2.66
N TYR A 45 8.25 18.07 2.78
CA TYR A 45 8.81 19.39 3.02
C TYR A 45 9.48 19.48 4.40
N ARG A 46 8.80 19.02 5.48
CA ARG A 46 9.39 18.97 6.83
C ARG A 46 10.65 18.13 6.86
N ARG A 47 10.64 16.92 6.30
CA ARG A 47 11.83 16.07 6.20
C ARG A 47 13.01 16.77 5.52
N HIS A 48 12.76 17.50 4.43
CA HIS A 48 13.80 18.25 3.73
C HIS A 48 14.31 19.47 4.51
N ARG A 49 13.43 20.19 5.22
CA ARG A 49 13.79 21.42 5.95
C ARG A 49 14.37 21.19 7.33
N GLU A 50 13.80 20.25 8.07
CA GLU A 50 14.05 20.01 9.49
C GLU A 50 14.98 18.81 9.70
N GLY A 51 15.30 18.06 8.63
CA GLY A 51 16.18 16.89 8.70
C GLY A 51 15.51 15.67 9.34
N GLU A 52 14.18 15.69 9.51
CA GLU A 52 13.44 14.53 10.00
C GLU A 52 13.62 13.36 9.02
N ASN A 53 14.28 12.30 9.47
CA ASN A 53 14.30 11.02 8.76
C ASN A 53 13.52 10.01 9.58
N LEU A 54 12.26 9.79 9.21
CA LEU A 54 11.47 8.72 9.78
C LEU A 54 12.02 7.38 9.28
N PRO A 55 12.36 6.45 10.18
CA PRO A 55 12.73 5.10 9.79
C PRO A 55 11.58 4.45 9.03
N ASN A 56 11.90 3.48 8.16
CA ASN A 56 10.87 2.72 7.49
C ASN A 56 10.00 2.00 8.55
N TRP A 57 8.72 1.76 8.21
CA TRP A 57 7.76 1.16 9.13
C TRP A 57 8.25 -0.19 9.68
N ARG A 58 8.99 -0.99 8.88
CA ARG A 58 9.55 -2.26 9.35
C ARG A 58 10.49 -2.05 10.53
N SER A 59 11.43 -1.13 10.40
CA SER A 59 12.38 -0.79 11.47
C SER A 59 11.65 -0.28 12.71
N MET A 60 10.57 0.48 12.54
CA MET A 60 9.73 0.93 13.67
C MET A 60 9.01 -0.23 14.38
N PHE A 61 8.42 -1.16 13.63
CA PHE A 61 7.77 -2.36 14.19
C PHE A 61 8.78 -3.21 14.96
N GLN A 62 9.94 -3.48 14.36
CA GLN A 62 11.01 -4.26 15.00
C GLN A 62 11.55 -3.58 16.27
N ALA A 63 11.78 -2.26 16.22
CA ALA A 63 12.20 -1.49 17.40
C ALA A 63 11.15 -1.51 18.53
N SER A 64 9.88 -1.73 18.18
CA SER A 64 8.76 -1.83 19.14
C SER A 64 8.51 -3.26 19.62
N GLY A 65 9.41 -4.22 19.34
CA GLY A 65 9.31 -5.61 19.81
C GLY A 65 8.45 -6.53 18.94
N PHE A 66 8.00 -6.07 17.77
CA PHE A 66 7.27 -6.92 16.84
C PHE A 66 8.22 -7.76 16.01
N THR A 67 7.82 -9.00 15.75
CA THR A 67 8.48 -9.88 14.78
C THR A 67 7.56 -10.14 13.58
N PRO A 68 8.11 -10.25 12.36
CA PRO A 68 7.31 -10.59 11.20
C PRO A 68 6.72 -11.99 11.33
N MET A 69 5.48 -12.15 10.89
CA MET A 69 4.75 -13.42 10.88
C MET A 69 4.45 -13.86 9.46
N MET A 70 4.55 -15.17 9.21
CA MET A 70 4.09 -15.78 7.97
C MET A 70 2.56 -15.70 7.86
N MET A 71 2.05 -15.21 6.74
CA MET A 71 0.62 -15.24 6.47
C MET A 71 0.14 -16.67 6.23
N SER A 72 -1.11 -16.94 6.56
CA SER A 72 -1.70 -18.26 6.32
C SER A 72 -1.86 -18.54 4.81
N ASN A 73 -1.82 -19.83 4.43
CA ASN A 73 -2.16 -20.25 3.07
C ASN A 73 -3.59 -19.82 2.67
N PHE A 74 -4.50 -19.67 3.63
CA PHE A 74 -5.85 -19.19 3.39
C PHE A 74 -5.87 -17.72 2.96
N THR A 75 -5.06 -16.87 3.60
CA THR A 75 -4.87 -15.47 3.22
C THR A 75 -4.39 -15.35 1.77
N HIS A 76 -3.46 -16.21 1.36
CA HIS A 76 -2.98 -16.25 -0.02
C HIS A 76 -4.08 -16.64 -1.02
N LYS A 77 -4.85 -17.70 -0.70
CA LYS A 77 -5.96 -18.13 -1.56
C LYS A 77 -7.04 -17.07 -1.70
N GLN A 78 -7.33 -16.29 -0.64
CA GLN A 78 -8.26 -15.16 -0.73
C GLN A 78 -7.73 -14.07 -1.67
N ALA A 79 -6.46 -13.68 -1.52
CA ALA A 79 -5.83 -12.68 -2.38
C ALA A 79 -5.84 -13.13 -3.86
N GLU A 80 -5.52 -14.39 -4.13
CA GLU A 80 -5.53 -14.96 -5.47
C GLU A 80 -6.95 -15.01 -6.07
N SER A 81 -7.96 -15.39 -5.29
CA SER A 81 -9.37 -15.40 -5.72
C SER A 81 -9.84 -13.98 -6.09
N LEU A 82 -9.52 -12.98 -5.25
CA LEU A 82 -9.84 -11.58 -5.53
C LEU A 82 -9.13 -11.10 -6.81
N SER A 83 -7.84 -11.43 -6.97
CA SER A 83 -7.02 -11.10 -8.15
C SER A 83 -7.64 -11.63 -9.44
N ARG A 84 -8.08 -12.89 -9.51
CA ARG A 84 -8.66 -13.48 -10.72
C ARG A 84 -9.85 -12.66 -11.26
N SER A 85 -10.75 -12.24 -10.36
CA SER A 85 -11.94 -11.47 -10.74
C SER A 85 -11.65 -10.01 -11.11
N ARG A 86 -10.63 -9.40 -10.47
CA ARG A 86 -10.31 -7.98 -10.64
C ARG A 86 -9.29 -7.71 -11.74
N GLN A 87 -8.36 -8.64 -11.99
CA GLN A 87 -7.30 -8.48 -12.97
C GLN A 87 -7.86 -8.40 -14.39
N GLN A 88 -8.78 -9.30 -14.73
CA GLN A 88 -9.40 -9.32 -16.06
C GLN A 88 -10.25 -8.09 -16.33
N ARG A 89 -10.87 -7.53 -15.28
CA ARG A 89 -11.84 -6.44 -15.40
C ARG A 89 -11.22 -5.05 -15.26
N PHE A 90 -10.21 -4.92 -14.42
CA PHE A 90 -9.70 -3.62 -13.96
C PHE A 90 -8.17 -3.55 -13.86
N GLY A 91 -7.45 -4.63 -14.16
CA GLY A 91 -5.97 -4.65 -14.13
C GLY A 91 -5.34 -4.78 -12.73
N PHE A 92 -6.13 -4.96 -11.67
CA PHE A 92 -5.63 -5.18 -10.31
C PHE A 92 -5.21 -6.63 -10.09
N CYS A 93 -4.02 -6.84 -9.52
CA CYS A 93 -3.54 -8.16 -9.16
C CYS A 93 -2.87 -8.21 -7.79
N PHE A 94 -2.91 -9.39 -7.15
CA PHE A 94 -2.14 -9.66 -5.95
C PHE A 94 -0.92 -10.53 -6.28
N GLU A 95 0.23 -10.19 -5.70
CA GLU A 95 1.45 -10.97 -5.76
C GLU A 95 1.94 -11.27 -4.34
N ALA A 96 2.30 -12.52 -4.07
CA ALA A 96 2.92 -12.90 -2.81
C ALA A 96 4.43 -12.95 -2.97
N VAL A 97 5.15 -12.12 -2.22
CA VAL A 97 6.61 -12.06 -2.22
C VAL A 97 7.11 -12.54 -0.86
N LYS A 98 8.08 -13.46 -0.87
CA LYS A 98 8.81 -13.85 0.34
C LYS A 98 10.06 -12.99 0.46
N LYS A 99 10.22 -12.32 1.59
CA LYS A 99 11.41 -11.50 1.88
C LYS A 99 11.93 -11.88 3.26
N GLN A 100 13.13 -12.48 3.34
CA GLN A 100 13.65 -12.99 4.61
C GLN A 100 12.67 -13.98 5.30
N GLN A 101 12.19 -13.65 6.52
CA GLN A 101 11.28 -14.46 7.33
C GLN A 101 9.80 -14.05 7.20
N GLU A 102 9.48 -13.08 6.33
CA GLU A 102 8.11 -12.61 6.13
C GLU A 102 7.56 -12.98 4.75
N GLN A 103 6.24 -13.08 4.72
CA GLN A 103 5.47 -13.07 3.50
C GLN A 103 4.76 -11.73 3.36
N ILE A 104 5.00 -11.05 2.24
CA ILE A 104 4.38 -9.78 1.90
C ILE A 104 3.38 -10.03 0.78
N LEU A 105 2.16 -9.52 0.92
CA LEU A 105 1.20 -9.45 -0.18
C LEU A 105 1.26 -8.06 -0.79
N LEU A 106 1.47 -8.02 -2.10
CA LEU A 106 1.51 -6.80 -2.89
C LEU A 106 0.25 -6.73 -3.72
N LEU A 107 -0.52 -5.65 -3.56
CA LEU A 107 -1.59 -5.28 -4.48
C LEU A 107 -1.00 -4.33 -5.51
N GLY A 108 -1.11 -4.68 -6.79
CA GLY A 108 -0.71 -3.84 -7.89
C GLY A 108 -1.82 -3.58 -8.89
N TRP A 109 -1.61 -2.57 -9.73
CA TRP A 109 -2.40 -2.27 -10.92
C TRP A 109 -1.46 -2.22 -12.12
N GLN A 110 -1.79 -2.93 -13.21
CA GLN A 110 -0.94 -3.03 -14.41
C GLN A 110 0.53 -3.41 -14.09
N ARG A 111 0.72 -4.34 -13.15
CA ARG A 111 2.03 -4.82 -12.64
C ARG A 111 2.85 -3.77 -11.86
N GLN A 112 2.31 -2.61 -11.57
CA GLN A 112 2.93 -1.63 -10.68
C GLN A 112 2.32 -1.72 -9.27
N ILE A 113 3.16 -1.65 -8.24
CA ILE A 113 2.73 -1.87 -6.85
C ILE A 113 2.04 -0.63 -6.30
N LEU A 114 0.85 -0.82 -5.72
CA LEU A 114 0.07 0.21 -5.04
C LEU A 114 0.16 0.06 -3.51
N VAL A 115 -0.07 -1.15 -3.01
CA VAL A 115 -0.15 -1.41 -1.56
C VAL A 115 0.65 -2.65 -1.21
N SER A 116 1.35 -2.61 -0.08
CA SER A 116 1.98 -3.78 0.53
C SER A 116 1.31 -4.11 1.86
N VAL A 117 1.15 -5.39 2.13
CA VAL A 117 0.57 -5.93 3.36
C VAL A 117 1.53 -6.93 3.96
N SER A 118 1.81 -6.81 5.26
CA SER A 118 2.64 -7.72 6.04
C SER A 118 1.98 -7.99 7.38
N ALA A 119 2.26 -9.15 7.98
CA ALA A 119 1.73 -9.54 9.28
C ALA A 119 2.84 -9.51 10.35
N TRP A 120 2.49 -9.07 11.55
CA TRP A 120 3.41 -8.87 12.67
C TRP A 120 2.79 -9.38 13.96
N ILE A 121 3.61 -9.93 14.85
CA ILE A 121 3.20 -10.38 16.18
C ILE A 121 4.12 -9.78 17.24
N VAL A 122 3.56 -9.43 18.39
CA VAL A 122 4.34 -9.11 19.59
C VAL A 122 4.72 -10.42 20.23
N ASN A 123 6.02 -10.68 20.35
CA ASN A 123 6.49 -11.77 21.19
C ASN A 123 6.29 -11.33 22.64
N ASN A 124 5.19 -11.76 23.27
CA ASN A 124 5.08 -11.62 24.72
C ASN A 124 6.19 -12.45 25.35
N VAL A 125 7.24 -11.77 25.79
CA VAL A 125 8.16 -12.34 26.78
C VAL A 125 7.38 -12.34 28.08
N VAL A 126 6.76 -13.48 28.39
CA VAL A 126 6.34 -13.84 29.76
C VAL A 126 7.50 -14.58 30.41
#